data_AF-A0AA39HT66-F1
#
_entry.id   AF-A0AA39HT66-F1
#
_cell.length_a   1.000
_cell.length_b   1.000
_cell.length_c   1.000
_cell.angle_alpha   90.00
_cell.angle_beta   90.00
_cell.angle_gamma   90.00
#
_symmetry.space_group_name_H-M   'P 1'
#
loop_
_entity.id
_entity.type
_entity.pdbx_description
1 polymer ?
#
loop_
_entity_poly.entity_id
_entity_poly.type
_entity_poly.pdbx_seq_one_letter_code
_entity_poly.pdbx_strand_id
1 'polypeptide(L)'
;MVTIEPVLQLAAKYRGEFEQAFGGLRNRAQNIRQTVQEQVATSQQQFHSMQPQLSAKKDELIQTFTNMGPVEGVQHKRIMETFTWAGVLNVAAFIGGIIGSFLLSYILGPFFSAFPIFVATYIAAPVMVFLEIRKASANDSVLRLKMLAVAAGQGTLIGFLISERYLSTMQPILFVTPLCIGLIAQLAESKVLNNRTHIFAACLGSGLAVHLFLGFVLGQLGFSYLLLSLLYTALGYGTLQLFFKYMASDYTQPTHVYQYAFFCATIYCQALVFFLFGGPYHAVEHHVG
;
A
#
# COMPACT_ATOMS: atom_id res chain seq x y z
N MET A 1 67.82 1.05 43.03
CA MET A 1 66.78 2.10 42.92
C MET A 1 66.14 1.97 41.56
N VAL A 2 64.91 1.48 41.47
CA VAL A 2 64.16 1.38 40.20
C VAL A 2 63.43 2.70 40.00
N THR A 3 63.72 3.38 38.90
CA THR A 3 63.17 4.69 38.53
C THR A 3 61.68 4.58 38.19
N ILE A 4 60.81 5.14 39.04
CA ILE A 4 59.34 5.18 38.92
C ILE A 4 58.87 6.28 37.94
N GLU A 5 59.76 7.18 37.57
CA GLU A 5 59.52 8.36 36.73
C GLU A 5 58.93 8.09 35.33
N PRO A 6 59.39 7.10 34.54
CA PRO A 6 58.79 6.82 33.23
C PRO A 6 57.35 6.30 33.32
N VAL A 7 56.99 5.60 34.41
CA VAL A 7 55.62 5.11 34.64
C VAL A 7 54.67 6.24 34.99
N LEU A 8 55.13 7.21 35.79
CA LEU A 8 54.35 8.41 36.15
C LEU A 8 54.10 9.32 34.94
N GLN A 9 55.10 9.50 34.06
CA GLN A 9 54.93 10.27 32.83
C GLN A 9 53.95 9.60 31.86
N LEU A 10 53.99 8.27 31.76
CA LEU A 10 53.06 7.51 30.92
C LEU A 10 51.63 7.59 31.46
N ALA A 11 51.43 7.49 32.78
CA ALA A 11 50.12 7.64 33.42
C ALA A 11 49.55 9.05 33.25
N ALA A 12 50.38 10.10 33.38
CA ALA A 12 49.95 11.47 33.14
C ALA A 12 49.57 11.72 31.68
N LYS A 13 50.32 11.14 30.73
CA LYS A 13 50.02 11.19 29.29
C LYS A 13 48.68 10.52 28.96
N TYR A 14 48.45 9.30 29.44
CA TYR A 14 47.18 8.59 29.20
C TYR A 14 45.99 9.31 29.84
N ARG A 15 46.16 9.91 31.02
CA ARG A 15 45.11 10.72 31.65
C ARG A 15 44.76 11.95 30.81
N GLY A 16 45.76 12.65 30.28
CA GLY A 16 45.55 13.81 29.40
C GLY A 16 44.86 13.44 28.08
N GLU A 17 45.30 12.34 27.44
CA GLU A 17 44.67 11.82 26.21
C GLU A 17 43.21 11.39 26.46
N PHE A 18 42.92 10.79 27.61
CA PHE A 18 41.57 10.38 27.99
C PHE A 18 40.65 11.57 28.26
N GLU A 19 41.10 12.58 29.02
CA GLU A 19 40.34 13.80 29.29
C GLU A 19 40.04 14.58 28.00
N GLN A 20 41.00 14.63 27.06
CA GLN A 20 40.83 15.29 25.77
C GLN A 20 39.85 14.52 24.85
N ALA A 21 39.93 13.18 24.83
CA ALA A 21 38.97 12.34 24.10
C ALA A 21 37.55 12.46 24.67
N PHE A 22 37.42 12.51 26.00
CA PHE A 22 36.13 12.65 26.68
C PHE A 22 35.51 14.05 26.48
N GLY A 23 36.33 15.10 26.52
CA GLY A 23 35.91 16.46 26.17
C GLY A 23 35.41 16.57 24.72
N GLY A 24 36.12 15.92 23.78
CA GLY A 24 35.71 15.84 22.38
C GLY A 24 34.38 15.10 22.18
N LEU A 25 34.16 13.99 22.89
CA LEU A 25 32.90 13.25 22.86
C LEU A 25 31.73 14.06 23.44
N ARG A 26 31.96 14.77 24.55
CA ARG A 26 30.95 15.59 25.21
C ARG A 26 30.48 16.74 24.32
N ASN A 27 31.41 17.42 23.66
CA ASN A 27 31.08 18.51 22.73
C ASN A 27 30.32 18.00 21.50
N ARG A 28 30.69 16.83 20.96
CA ARG A 28 29.94 16.18 19.87
C ARG A 28 28.53 15.76 20.29
N ALA A 29 28.38 15.22 21.50
CA ALA A 29 27.07 14.85 22.03
C ALA A 29 26.15 16.08 22.22
N GLN A 30 26.70 17.21 22.67
CA GLN A 30 25.96 18.46 22.79
C GLN A 30 25.55 19.05 21.44
N ASN A 31 26.47 19.04 20.46
CA ASN A 31 26.18 19.51 19.10
C ASN A 31 25.11 18.64 18.42
N ILE A 32 25.19 17.31 18.56
CA ILE A 32 24.16 16.40 18.05
C ILE A 32 22.80 16.70 18.69
N ARG A 33 22.77 16.93 20.02
CA ARG A 33 21.53 17.27 20.72
C ARG A 33 20.93 18.59 20.23
N GLN A 34 21.75 19.61 19.98
CA GLN A 34 21.30 20.88 19.41
C GLN A 34 20.79 20.72 17.97
N THR A 35 21.52 20.02 17.09
CA THR A 35 21.08 19.79 15.71
C THR A 35 19.78 18.98 15.65
N VAL A 36 19.61 17.98 16.52
CA VAL A 36 18.36 17.22 16.64
C VAL A 36 17.23 18.11 17.14
N GLN A 37 17.47 18.97 18.13
CA GLN A 37 16.45 19.91 18.63
C GLN A 37 16.04 20.94 17.58
N GLU A 38 16.98 21.47 16.81
CA GLU A 38 16.71 22.39 15.70
C GLU A 38 15.92 21.69 14.58
N GLN A 39 16.32 20.47 14.17
CA GLN A 39 15.59 19.69 13.16
C GLN A 39 14.17 19.32 13.62
N VAL A 40 13.98 19.00 14.91
CA VAL A 40 12.66 18.75 15.49
C VAL A 40 11.82 20.02 15.52
N ALA A 41 12.39 21.17 15.89
CA ALA A 41 11.69 22.45 15.90
C ALA A 41 11.29 22.90 14.48
N THR A 42 12.19 22.75 13.49
CA THR A 42 11.89 23.03 12.08
C THR A 42 10.83 22.08 11.53
N SER A 43 10.90 20.79 11.86
CA SER A 43 9.89 19.81 11.45
C SER A 43 8.53 20.08 12.09
N GLN A 44 8.49 20.48 13.36
CA GLN A 44 7.26 20.90 14.05
C GLN A 44 6.67 22.17 13.41
N GLN A 45 7.49 23.17 13.11
CA GLN A 45 7.03 24.38 12.42
C GLN A 45 6.51 24.09 11.01
N GLN A 46 7.18 23.22 10.25
CA GLN A 46 6.68 22.76 8.95
C GLN A 46 5.38 21.97 9.07
N PHE A 47 5.24 21.15 10.11
CA PHE A 47 4.00 20.43 10.37
C PHE A 47 2.85 21.38 10.72
N HIS A 48 3.10 22.38 11.57
CA HIS A 48 2.13 23.41 11.92
C HIS A 48 1.73 24.28 10.72
N SER A 49 2.65 24.61 9.82
CA SER A 49 2.33 25.36 8.60
C SER A 49 1.54 24.53 7.58
N MET A 50 1.71 23.21 7.58
CA MET A 50 0.92 22.27 6.79
C MET A 50 -0.43 21.93 7.42
N GLN A 51 -0.62 22.15 8.73
CA GLN A 51 -1.85 21.84 9.46
C GLN A 51 -3.12 22.43 8.82
N PRO A 52 -3.19 23.73 8.43
CA PRO A 52 -4.36 24.26 7.74
C PRO A 52 -4.60 23.62 6.36
N GLN A 53 -3.55 23.30 5.61
CA GLN A 53 -3.67 22.63 4.31
C GLN A 53 -4.14 21.19 4.47
N LEU A 54 -3.68 20.50 5.52
CA LEU A 54 -4.09 19.15 5.85
C LEU A 54 -5.56 19.12 6.28
N SER A 55 -5.99 20.06 7.13
CA SER A 55 -7.39 20.21 7.52
C SER A 55 -8.27 20.51 6.30
N ALA A 56 -7.86 21.44 5.43
CA ALA A 56 -8.60 21.74 4.20
C ALA A 56 -8.73 20.51 3.30
N LYS A 57 -7.64 19.77 3.06
CA LYS A 57 -7.68 18.52 2.28
C LYS A 57 -8.53 17.44 2.93
N LYS A 58 -8.51 17.33 4.26
CA LYS A 58 -9.38 16.42 5.01
C LYS A 58 -10.86 16.76 4.76
N ASP A 59 -11.24 18.02 4.89
CA ASP A 59 -12.62 18.46 4.66
C ASP A 59 -13.02 18.24 3.19
N GLU A 60 -12.11 18.53 2.26
CA GLU A 60 -12.24 18.26 0.82
C GLU A 60 -12.51 16.77 0.55
N LEU A 61 -11.77 15.87 1.20
CA LEU A 61 -11.92 14.42 1.08
C LEU A 61 -13.23 13.94 1.70
N ILE A 62 -13.59 14.44 2.89
CA ILE A 62 -14.88 14.12 3.52
C ILE A 62 -16.02 14.52 2.58
N GLN A 63 -15.99 15.74 2.04
CA GLN A 63 -16.98 16.20 1.07
C GLN A 63 -17.01 15.33 -0.20
N THR A 64 -15.85 14.85 -0.64
CA THR A 64 -15.77 13.93 -1.80
C THR A 64 -16.50 12.63 -1.51
N PHE A 65 -16.25 12.03 -0.36
CA PHE A 65 -16.83 10.74 0.01
C PHE A 65 -18.29 10.83 0.46
N THR A 66 -18.80 12.01 0.84
CA THR A 66 -20.20 12.22 1.20
C THR A 66 -21.05 12.75 0.05
N ASN A 67 -20.42 13.26 -1.03
CA ASN A 67 -21.16 13.75 -2.18
C ASN A 67 -21.83 12.59 -2.93
N MET A 68 -23.17 12.58 -2.93
CA MET A 68 -24.02 11.63 -3.66
C MET A 68 -24.84 12.31 -4.75
N GLY A 69 -24.51 13.56 -5.10
CA GLY A 69 -25.15 14.27 -6.20
C GLY A 69 -24.90 13.63 -7.57
N PRO A 70 -25.70 14.00 -8.59
CA PRO A 70 -25.49 13.54 -9.96
C PRO A 70 -24.07 13.82 -10.45
N VAL A 71 -23.57 12.96 -11.33
CA VAL A 71 -22.28 13.15 -11.98
C VAL A 71 -22.55 13.62 -13.41
N GLU A 72 -22.24 14.88 -13.70
CA GLU A 72 -22.38 15.39 -15.06
C GLU A 72 -21.33 14.74 -15.98
N GLY A 73 -21.77 14.25 -17.14
CA GLY A 73 -20.86 13.71 -18.16
C GLY A 73 -20.08 12.47 -17.72
N VAL A 74 -20.75 11.47 -17.12
CA VAL A 74 -20.06 10.24 -16.69
C VAL A 74 -19.34 9.58 -17.86
N GLN A 75 -18.03 9.40 -17.72
CA GLN A 75 -17.19 8.77 -18.73
C GLN A 75 -17.07 7.27 -18.47
N HIS A 76 -18.13 6.52 -18.76
CA HIS A 76 -18.21 5.07 -18.51
C HIS A 76 -17.05 4.30 -19.15
N LYS A 77 -16.66 4.66 -20.37
CA LYS A 77 -15.48 4.09 -21.04
C LYS A 77 -14.18 4.29 -20.26
N ARG A 78 -13.97 5.47 -19.65
CA ARG A 78 -12.76 5.72 -18.86
C ARG A 78 -12.78 4.97 -17.52
N ILE A 79 -13.95 4.83 -16.91
CA ILE A 79 -14.12 3.99 -15.71
C ILE A 79 -13.76 2.56 -16.08
N MET A 80 -14.29 2.05 -17.20
CA MET A 80 -13.95 0.74 -17.73
C MET A 80 -12.44 0.59 -17.91
N GLU A 81 -11.79 1.45 -18.69
CA GLU A 81 -10.34 1.36 -18.92
C GLU A 81 -9.54 1.40 -17.62
N THR A 82 -9.90 2.28 -16.69
CA THR A 82 -9.20 2.43 -15.41
C THR A 82 -9.33 1.17 -14.56
N PHE A 83 -10.54 0.69 -14.36
CA PHE A 83 -10.79 -0.43 -13.46
C PHE A 83 -10.45 -1.79 -14.08
N THR A 84 -10.56 -1.94 -15.40
CA THR A 84 -10.03 -3.11 -16.10
C THR A 84 -8.51 -3.19 -15.96
N TRP A 85 -7.78 -2.08 -16.14
CA TRP A 85 -6.33 -2.07 -15.90
C TRP A 85 -5.98 -2.33 -14.43
N ALA A 86 -6.72 -1.76 -13.47
CA ALA A 86 -6.55 -2.11 -12.06
C ALA A 86 -6.76 -3.62 -11.81
N GLY A 87 -7.74 -4.23 -12.49
CA GLY A 87 -7.96 -5.67 -12.47
C GLY A 87 -6.78 -6.45 -13.04
N VAL A 88 -6.22 -6.03 -14.18
CA VAL A 88 -5.03 -6.66 -14.79
C VAL A 88 -3.81 -6.59 -13.86
N LEU A 89 -3.59 -5.45 -13.18
CA LEU A 89 -2.53 -5.34 -12.17
C LEU A 89 -2.74 -6.33 -11.01
N ASN A 90 -3.97 -6.47 -10.53
CA ASN A 90 -4.33 -7.42 -9.48
C ASN A 90 -4.20 -8.89 -9.94
N VAL A 91 -4.49 -9.20 -11.21
CA VAL A 91 -4.25 -10.55 -11.78
C VAL A 91 -2.76 -10.87 -11.77
N ALA A 92 -1.93 -9.95 -12.25
CA ALA A 92 -0.48 -10.13 -12.27
C ALA A 92 0.08 -10.32 -10.86
N ALA A 93 -0.39 -9.52 -9.89
CA ALA A 93 -0.01 -9.66 -8.50
C ALA A 93 -0.50 -10.97 -7.88
N PHE A 94 -1.71 -11.44 -8.23
CA PHE A 94 -2.24 -12.72 -7.78
C PHE A 94 -1.39 -13.89 -8.28
N ILE A 95 -1.04 -13.91 -9.57
CA ILE A 95 -0.14 -14.92 -10.15
C ILE A 95 1.24 -14.84 -9.50
N GLY A 96 1.79 -13.64 -9.34
CA GLY A 96 3.05 -13.41 -8.63
C GLY A 96 3.00 -13.96 -7.21
N GLY A 97 1.91 -13.71 -6.48
CA GLY A 97 1.71 -14.20 -5.11
C GLY A 97 1.75 -15.71 -4.99
N ILE A 98 1.12 -16.43 -5.92
CA ILE A 98 1.23 -17.89 -6.00
C ILE A 98 2.70 -18.29 -6.14
N ILE A 99 3.40 -17.74 -7.14
CA ILE A 99 4.81 -18.02 -7.41
C ILE A 99 5.68 -17.71 -6.17
N GLY A 100 5.45 -16.57 -5.53
CA GLY A 100 6.18 -16.11 -4.35
C GLY A 100 6.00 -17.01 -3.13
N SER A 101 4.76 -17.46 -2.90
CA SER A 101 4.42 -18.34 -1.77
C SER A 101 5.06 -19.73 -1.90
N PHE A 102 5.13 -20.28 -3.12
CA PHE A 102 5.67 -21.63 -3.34
C PHE A 102 7.19 -21.66 -3.60
N LEU A 103 7.70 -20.78 -4.46
CA LEU A 103 9.11 -20.85 -4.88
C LEU A 103 10.01 -20.01 -3.97
N LEU A 104 9.60 -18.77 -3.70
CA LEU A 104 10.49 -17.81 -3.06
C LEU A 104 10.63 -18.07 -1.56
N SER A 105 9.55 -18.51 -0.90
CA SER A 105 9.56 -18.86 0.53
C SER A 105 10.58 -19.96 0.83
N TYR A 106 10.57 -21.03 0.02
CA TYR A 106 11.47 -22.18 0.19
C TYR A 106 12.95 -21.85 -0.08
N ILE A 107 13.22 -20.96 -1.03
CA ILE A 107 14.60 -20.65 -1.47
C ILE A 107 15.21 -19.49 -0.68
N LEU A 108 14.44 -18.44 -0.40
CA LEU A 108 14.93 -17.18 0.16
C LEU A 108 14.64 -16.99 1.66
N GLY A 109 13.74 -17.77 2.25
CA GLY A 109 13.40 -17.71 3.67
C GLY A 109 14.62 -17.74 4.62
N PRO A 110 15.66 -18.56 4.35
CA PRO A 110 16.87 -18.57 5.17
C PRO A 110 17.77 -17.34 5.02
N PHE A 111 17.66 -16.58 3.92
CA PHE A 111 18.62 -15.53 3.55
C PHE A 111 18.09 -14.11 3.77
N PHE A 112 16.76 -13.93 3.72
CA PHE A 112 16.14 -12.61 3.81
C PHE A 112 15.20 -12.53 5.00
N SER A 113 15.38 -11.50 5.83
CA SER A 113 14.40 -11.16 6.85
C SER A 113 13.14 -10.54 6.20
N ALA A 114 11.99 -10.71 6.85
CA ALA A 114 10.71 -10.20 6.34
C ALA A 114 10.66 -8.66 6.28
N PHE A 115 11.44 -7.95 7.11
CA PHE A 115 11.37 -6.50 7.23
C PHE A 115 11.83 -5.74 5.96
N PRO A 116 13.02 -6.00 5.37
CA PRO A 116 13.41 -5.39 4.09
C PRO A 116 12.41 -5.65 2.96
N ILE A 117 11.85 -6.87 2.89
CA ILE A 117 10.86 -7.24 1.88
C ILE A 117 9.55 -6.46 2.08
N PHE A 118 9.12 -6.30 3.33
CA PHE A 118 7.98 -5.45 3.68
C PHE A 118 8.19 -4.00 3.22
N VAL A 119 9.34 -3.40 3.54
CA VAL A 119 9.66 -2.02 3.12
C VAL A 119 9.73 -1.89 1.60
N ALA A 120 10.38 -2.84 0.92
CA ALA A 120 10.47 -2.85 -0.53
C ALA A 120 9.09 -2.92 -1.20
N THR A 121 8.22 -3.79 -0.68
CA THR A 121 6.90 -4.08 -1.25
C THR A 121 5.90 -2.98 -0.98
N TYR A 122 5.78 -2.52 0.27
CA TYR A 122 4.69 -1.63 0.68
C TYR A 122 5.09 -0.16 0.72
N ILE A 123 6.38 0.18 0.61
CA ILE A 123 6.86 1.57 0.65
C ILE A 123 7.63 1.91 -0.61
N ALA A 124 8.76 1.23 -0.87
CA ALA A 124 9.64 1.62 -1.95
C ALA A 124 8.99 1.46 -3.34
N ALA A 125 8.42 0.30 -3.65
CA ALA A 125 7.79 0.04 -4.94
C ALA A 125 6.62 1.00 -5.25
N PRO A 126 5.66 1.25 -4.32
CA PRO A 126 4.63 2.26 -4.55
C PRO A 126 5.19 3.66 -4.80
N VAL A 127 6.14 4.11 -3.98
CA VAL A 127 6.75 5.44 -4.13
C VAL A 127 7.43 5.59 -5.49
N MET A 128 8.23 4.60 -5.91
CA MET A 128 8.91 4.63 -7.21
C MET A 128 7.90 4.74 -8.37
N VAL A 129 6.82 3.97 -8.35
CA VAL A 129 5.79 4.03 -9.40
C VAL A 129 5.04 5.36 -9.39
N PHE A 130 4.68 5.90 -8.22
CA PHE A 130 4.04 7.21 -8.16
C PHE A 130 4.95 8.35 -8.66
N LEU A 131 6.26 8.27 -8.41
CA LEU A 131 7.21 9.21 -8.98
C LEU A 131 7.28 9.10 -10.50
N GLU A 132 7.23 7.89 -11.07
CA GLU A 132 7.18 7.68 -12.51
C GLU A 132 5.87 8.17 -13.14
N ILE A 133 4.72 7.94 -12.51
CA ILE A 133 3.41 8.42 -12.99
C ILE A 133 3.36 9.96 -13.05
N ARG A 134 4.04 10.64 -12.12
CA ARG A 134 4.10 12.11 -12.08
C ARG A 134 5.01 12.71 -13.14
N LYS A 135 5.94 11.93 -13.71
CA LYS A 135 6.75 12.39 -14.84
C LYS A 135 5.85 12.45 -16.07
N ALA A 136 5.98 13.50 -16.88
CA ALA A 136 5.35 13.55 -18.20
C ALA A 136 5.91 12.41 -19.06
N SER A 137 5.27 11.25 -19.02
CA SER A 137 5.67 10.09 -19.81
C SER A 137 5.27 10.33 -21.26
N ALA A 138 6.24 10.24 -22.18
CA ALA A 138 5.96 10.29 -23.61
C ALA A 138 5.24 9.03 -24.13
N ASN A 139 5.17 7.94 -23.36
CA ASN A 139 4.58 6.67 -23.80
C ASN A 139 3.74 5.97 -22.71
N ASP A 140 2.41 6.01 -22.87
CA ASP A 140 1.41 5.37 -22.01
C ASP A 140 1.60 3.84 -21.93
N SER A 141 1.90 3.17 -23.04
CA SER A 141 2.06 1.71 -23.08
C SER A 141 3.27 1.25 -22.27
N VAL A 142 4.38 1.98 -22.33
CA VAL A 142 5.58 1.69 -21.53
C VAL A 142 5.29 1.84 -20.04
N LEU A 143 4.54 2.87 -19.65
CA LEU A 143 4.16 3.08 -18.25
C LEU A 143 3.25 1.96 -17.74
N ARG A 144 2.25 1.53 -18.53
CA ARG A 144 1.39 0.38 -18.17
C ARG A 144 2.18 -0.91 -18.01
N LEU A 145 3.15 -1.17 -18.89
CA LEU A 145 4.02 -2.34 -18.78
C LEU A 145 4.90 -2.29 -17.53
N LYS A 146 5.47 -1.12 -17.21
CA LYS A 146 6.23 -0.91 -15.96
C LYS A 146 5.37 -1.19 -14.74
N MET A 147 4.16 -0.61 -14.67
CA MET A 147 3.23 -0.84 -13.56
C MET A 147 2.86 -2.32 -13.43
N LEU A 148 2.64 -3.01 -14.55
CA LEU A 148 2.33 -4.44 -14.57
C LEU A 148 3.48 -5.28 -14.03
N ALA A 149 4.72 -5.01 -14.47
CA ALA A 149 5.90 -5.70 -14.00
C ALA A 149 6.13 -5.48 -12.49
N VAL A 150 5.94 -4.25 -12.01
CA VAL A 150 6.05 -3.93 -10.58
C VAL A 150 4.94 -4.60 -9.78
N ALA A 151 3.69 -4.60 -10.27
CA ALA A 151 2.58 -5.28 -9.61
C ALA A 151 2.80 -6.79 -9.49
N ALA A 152 3.31 -7.44 -10.55
CA ALA A 152 3.70 -8.85 -10.51
C ALA A 152 4.81 -9.09 -9.46
N GLY A 153 5.85 -8.26 -9.45
CA GLY A 153 6.94 -8.34 -8.47
C GLY A 153 6.46 -8.14 -7.04
N GLN A 154 5.63 -7.14 -6.78
CA GLN A 154 5.00 -6.93 -5.47
C GLN A 154 4.13 -8.12 -5.08
N GLY A 155 3.35 -8.67 -6.00
CA GLY A 155 2.60 -9.92 -5.79
C GLY A 155 3.50 -11.04 -5.28
N THR A 156 4.62 -11.29 -5.96
CA THR A 156 5.61 -12.30 -5.54
C THR A 156 6.15 -12.04 -4.14
N LEU A 157 6.54 -10.79 -3.83
CA LEU A 157 7.03 -10.44 -2.50
C LEU A 157 5.95 -10.56 -1.42
N ILE A 158 4.71 -10.20 -1.73
CA ILE A 158 3.56 -10.40 -0.81
C ILE A 158 3.36 -11.88 -0.56
N GLY A 159 3.38 -12.72 -1.60
CA GLY A 159 3.27 -14.17 -1.50
C GLY A 159 4.32 -14.77 -0.56
N PHE A 160 5.56 -14.28 -0.64
CA PHE A 160 6.63 -14.62 0.30
C PHE A 160 6.30 -14.15 1.73
N LEU A 161 5.86 -12.91 1.92
CA LEU A 161 5.58 -12.36 3.25
C LEU A 161 4.42 -13.06 3.97
N ILE A 162 3.43 -13.54 3.21
CA ILE A 162 2.26 -14.21 3.77
C ILE A 162 2.37 -15.73 3.79
N SER A 163 3.44 -16.33 3.24
CA SER A 163 3.57 -17.80 3.19
C SER A 163 3.57 -18.44 4.58
N GLU A 164 4.01 -17.70 5.61
CA GLU A 164 4.05 -18.16 7.00
C GLU A 164 2.77 -17.84 7.79
N ARG A 165 1.81 -17.14 7.16
CA ARG A 165 0.56 -16.68 7.80
C ARG A 165 -0.66 -17.28 7.11
N TYR A 166 -1.54 -17.89 7.90
CA TYR A 166 -2.78 -18.47 7.40
C TYR A 166 -4.00 -17.72 7.95
N LEU A 167 -4.97 -17.43 7.09
CA LEU A 167 -6.30 -16.98 7.47
C LEU A 167 -7.22 -18.21 7.55
N SER A 168 -8.15 -18.22 8.52
CA SER A 168 -9.09 -19.34 8.71
C SER A 168 -9.94 -19.70 7.49
N THR A 169 -10.06 -18.78 6.53
CA THR A 169 -10.72 -18.97 5.23
C THR A 169 -9.84 -18.42 4.12
N MET A 170 -10.04 -18.93 2.91
CA MET A 170 -9.37 -18.39 1.72
C MET A 170 -9.66 -16.89 1.59
N GLN A 171 -8.73 -16.13 1.02
CA GLN A 171 -8.99 -14.73 0.69
C GLN A 171 -9.88 -14.57 -0.56
N PRO A 172 -10.70 -13.51 -0.64
CA PRO A 172 -11.43 -13.18 -1.87
C PRO A 172 -10.47 -12.88 -3.02
N ILE A 173 -10.90 -13.14 -4.26
CA ILE A 173 -10.04 -12.99 -5.44
C ILE A 173 -9.83 -11.50 -5.74
N LEU A 174 -8.59 -11.02 -5.64
CA LEU A 174 -8.22 -9.59 -5.65
C LEU A 174 -8.78 -8.81 -6.87
N PHE A 175 -8.79 -9.42 -8.04
CA PHE A 175 -9.17 -8.74 -9.28
C PHE A 175 -10.67 -8.69 -9.56
N VAL A 176 -11.51 -9.37 -8.76
CA VAL A 176 -12.96 -9.44 -9.01
C VAL A 176 -13.61 -8.06 -8.94
N THR A 177 -13.41 -7.33 -7.85
CA THR A 177 -14.03 -6.00 -7.66
C THR A 177 -13.65 -5.02 -8.78
N PRO A 178 -12.36 -4.78 -9.10
CA PRO A 178 -12.02 -3.86 -10.18
C PRO A 178 -12.50 -4.33 -11.55
N LEU A 179 -12.47 -5.63 -11.87
CA LEU A 179 -13.02 -6.10 -13.15
C LEU A 179 -14.54 -5.91 -13.23
N CYS A 180 -15.28 -6.18 -12.15
CA CYS A 180 -16.72 -5.92 -12.11
C CYS A 180 -17.03 -4.44 -12.32
N ILE A 181 -16.32 -3.54 -11.61
CA ILE A 181 -16.51 -2.10 -11.81
C ILE A 181 -16.24 -1.71 -13.27
N GLY A 182 -15.13 -2.19 -13.84
CA GLY A 182 -14.75 -1.85 -15.20
C GLY A 182 -15.78 -2.32 -16.24
N LEU A 183 -16.17 -3.59 -16.19
CA LEU A 183 -17.11 -4.17 -17.15
C LEU A 183 -18.53 -3.62 -16.98
N ILE A 184 -19.02 -3.51 -15.74
CA ILE A 184 -20.41 -3.09 -15.49
C ILE A 184 -20.62 -1.61 -15.76
N ALA A 185 -19.61 -0.74 -15.54
CA ALA A 185 -19.71 0.67 -15.90
C ALA A 185 -20.08 0.84 -17.39
N GLN A 186 -19.42 0.09 -18.28
CA GLN A 186 -19.72 0.15 -19.71
C GLN A 186 -21.03 -0.56 -20.09
N LEU A 187 -21.27 -1.76 -19.55
CA LEU A 187 -22.44 -2.56 -19.91
C LEU A 187 -23.77 -1.96 -19.42
N ALA A 188 -23.73 -1.25 -18.29
CA ALA A 188 -24.92 -0.67 -17.70
C ALA A 188 -25.13 0.81 -18.08
N GLU A 189 -24.22 1.45 -18.81
CA GLU A 189 -24.20 2.89 -19.15
C GLU A 189 -25.59 3.45 -19.49
N SER A 190 -26.33 2.79 -20.38
CA SER A 190 -27.68 3.20 -20.83
C SER A 190 -28.74 3.23 -19.72
N LYS A 191 -28.57 2.43 -18.65
CA LYS A 191 -29.50 2.31 -17.51
C LYS A 191 -29.09 3.18 -16.33
N VAL A 192 -27.78 3.40 -16.17
CA VAL A 192 -27.23 4.09 -15.00
C VAL A 192 -27.11 5.60 -15.22
N LEU A 193 -26.91 6.01 -16.48
CA LEU A 193 -26.77 7.39 -16.92
C LEU A 193 -25.81 8.18 -15.99
N ASN A 194 -26.29 9.30 -15.45
CA ASN A 194 -25.54 10.23 -14.60
C ASN A 194 -25.87 10.07 -13.09
N ASN A 195 -26.62 9.02 -12.73
CA ASN A 195 -27.04 8.81 -11.35
C ASN A 195 -25.94 8.05 -10.56
N ARG A 196 -25.23 8.78 -9.70
CA ARG A 196 -24.14 8.26 -8.88
C ARG A 196 -24.54 7.04 -8.04
N THR A 197 -25.72 7.06 -7.43
CA THR A 197 -26.24 5.95 -6.62
C THR A 197 -26.44 4.69 -7.46
N HIS A 198 -26.99 4.84 -8.67
CA HIS A 198 -27.16 3.70 -9.57
C HIS A 198 -25.81 3.16 -10.04
N ILE A 199 -24.80 4.03 -10.26
CA ILE A 199 -23.44 3.59 -10.66
C ILE A 199 -22.79 2.79 -9.54
N PHE A 200 -22.90 3.26 -8.30
CA PHE A 200 -22.39 2.50 -7.17
C PHE A 200 -23.14 1.18 -6.97
N ALA A 201 -24.47 1.20 -7.03
CA ALA A 201 -25.25 -0.03 -6.90
C ALA A 201 -24.88 -1.06 -7.97
N ALA A 202 -24.75 -0.66 -9.23
CA ALA A 202 -24.39 -1.55 -10.33
C ALA A 202 -22.93 -2.04 -10.21
N CYS A 203 -21.96 -1.13 -10.15
CA CYS A 203 -20.54 -1.47 -10.20
C CYS A 203 -20.04 -2.13 -8.92
N LEU A 204 -20.39 -1.59 -7.75
CA LEU A 204 -19.93 -2.12 -6.45
C LEU A 204 -20.78 -3.32 -6.01
N GLY A 205 -22.10 -3.24 -6.22
CA GLY A 205 -23.02 -4.31 -5.88
C GLY A 205 -22.73 -5.59 -6.68
N SER A 206 -22.39 -5.48 -7.97
CA SER A 206 -21.98 -6.64 -8.76
C SER A 206 -20.68 -7.27 -8.25
N GLY A 207 -19.65 -6.47 -7.96
CA GLY A 207 -18.39 -6.98 -7.39
C GLY A 207 -18.60 -7.70 -6.06
N LEU A 208 -19.37 -7.09 -5.14
CA LEU A 208 -19.70 -7.71 -3.86
C LEU A 208 -20.55 -8.99 -4.05
N ALA A 209 -21.55 -8.97 -4.93
CA ALA A 209 -22.37 -10.14 -5.22
C ALA A 209 -21.55 -11.31 -5.77
N VAL A 210 -20.58 -11.04 -6.66
CA VAL A 210 -19.67 -12.08 -7.18
C VAL A 210 -18.79 -12.64 -6.06
N HIS A 211 -18.25 -11.82 -5.17
CA HIS A 211 -17.52 -12.31 -4.00
C HIS A 211 -18.40 -13.18 -3.09
N LEU A 212 -19.60 -12.72 -2.75
CA LEU A 212 -20.50 -13.51 -1.90
C LEU A 212 -20.88 -14.84 -2.55
N PHE A 213 -21.14 -14.84 -3.86
CA PHE A 213 -21.44 -16.04 -4.62
C PHE A 213 -20.25 -17.01 -4.63
N LEU A 214 -19.04 -16.54 -4.94
CA LEU A 214 -17.84 -17.37 -4.93
C LEU A 214 -17.52 -17.90 -3.53
N GLY A 215 -17.61 -17.05 -2.51
CA GLY A 215 -17.42 -17.43 -1.12
C GLY A 215 -18.42 -18.50 -0.70
N PHE A 216 -19.69 -18.39 -1.10
CA PHE A 216 -20.72 -19.39 -0.82
C PHE A 216 -20.41 -20.74 -1.49
N VAL A 217 -20.16 -20.71 -2.81
CA VAL A 217 -19.90 -21.92 -3.60
C VAL A 217 -18.65 -22.65 -3.11
N LEU A 218 -17.62 -21.92 -2.68
CA LEU A 218 -16.36 -22.49 -2.19
C LEU A 218 -16.38 -22.83 -0.68
N GLY A 219 -17.48 -22.55 0.02
CA GLY A 219 -17.58 -22.75 1.48
C GLY A 219 -16.63 -21.86 2.29
N GLN A 220 -16.28 -20.68 1.79
CA GLN A 220 -15.26 -19.77 2.34
C GLN A 220 -15.85 -18.50 2.99
N LEU A 221 -17.16 -18.43 3.27
CA LEU A 221 -17.82 -17.26 3.90
C LEU A 221 -17.47 -17.07 5.38
N GLY A 222 -16.18 -17.05 5.71
CA GLY A 222 -15.69 -16.71 7.04
C GLY A 222 -15.57 -15.20 7.25
N PHE A 223 -15.29 -14.81 8.49
CA PHE A 223 -15.11 -13.41 8.88
C PHE A 223 -14.07 -12.69 8.01
N SER A 224 -12.87 -13.27 7.85
CA SER A 224 -11.80 -12.65 7.07
C SER A 224 -12.17 -12.48 5.59
N TYR A 225 -12.85 -13.47 4.99
CA TYR A 225 -13.36 -13.38 3.62
C TYR A 225 -14.33 -12.22 3.43
N LEU A 226 -15.34 -12.14 4.31
CA LEU A 226 -16.36 -11.10 4.26
C LEU A 226 -15.75 -9.71 4.50
N LEU A 227 -14.85 -9.59 5.48
CA LEU A 227 -14.14 -8.35 5.77
C LEU A 227 -13.32 -7.88 4.56
N LEU A 228 -12.53 -8.77 3.94
CA LEU A 228 -11.76 -8.46 2.73
C LEU A 228 -12.67 -8.06 1.55
N SER A 229 -13.79 -8.76 1.36
CA SER A 229 -14.76 -8.46 0.29
C SER A 229 -15.36 -7.06 0.47
N LEU A 230 -15.70 -6.69 1.71
CA LEU A 230 -16.20 -5.36 2.05
C LEU A 230 -15.11 -4.29 1.89
N LEU A 231 -13.87 -4.57 2.32
CA LEU A 231 -12.75 -3.66 2.12
C LEU A 231 -12.51 -3.38 0.64
N TYR A 232 -12.44 -4.42 -0.21
CA TYR A 232 -12.28 -4.24 -1.66
C TYR A 232 -13.43 -3.43 -2.28
N THR A 233 -14.66 -3.66 -1.82
CA THR A 233 -15.83 -2.87 -2.23
C THR A 233 -15.70 -1.40 -1.79
N ALA A 234 -15.23 -1.14 -0.57
CA ALA A 234 -14.98 0.20 -0.05
C ALA A 234 -13.84 0.91 -0.81
N LEU A 235 -12.79 0.18 -1.22
CA LEU A 235 -11.77 0.71 -2.10
C LEU A 235 -12.36 1.11 -3.46
N GLY A 236 -13.23 0.27 -4.03
CA GLY A 236 -13.96 0.59 -5.27
C GLY A 236 -14.77 1.86 -5.16
N TYR A 237 -15.52 2.00 -4.06
CA TYR A 237 -16.26 3.21 -3.73
C TYR A 237 -15.33 4.43 -3.66
N GLY A 238 -14.24 4.30 -2.89
CA GLY A 238 -13.32 5.40 -2.68
C GLY A 238 -12.64 5.87 -3.96
N THR A 239 -12.16 4.92 -4.78
CA THR A 239 -11.54 5.23 -6.06
C THR A 239 -12.54 5.84 -7.04
N LEU A 240 -13.79 5.35 -7.12
CA LEU A 240 -14.82 5.95 -7.98
C LEU A 240 -15.18 7.38 -7.54
N GLN A 241 -15.30 7.63 -6.23
CA GLN A 241 -15.57 8.98 -5.73
C GLN A 241 -14.45 9.97 -6.09
N LEU A 242 -13.19 9.56 -5.92
CA LEU A 242 -12.03 10.37 -6.32
C LEU A 242 -11.98 10.55 -7.85
N PHE A 243 -12.33 9.51 -8.61
CA PHE A 243 -12.42 9.58 -10.06
C PHE A 243 -13.46 10.62 -10.49
N PHE A 244 -14.69 10.56 -9.96
CA PHE A 244 -15.74 11.51 -10.31
C PHE A 244 -15.42 12.95 -9.94
N LYS A 245 -14.67 13.17 -8.86
CA LYS A 245 -14.31 14.52 -8.46
C LYS A 245 -13.25 15.15 -9.36
N TYR A 246 -12.18 14.41 -9.66
CA TYR A 246 -10.99 14.99 -10.29
C TYR A 246 -10.89 14.72 -11.80
N MET A 247 -11.66 13.75 -12.33
CA MET A 247 -11.62 13.37 -13.75
C MET A 247 -12.88 13.75 -14.54
N ALA A 248 -13.92 14.28 -13.89
CA ALA A 248 -15.13 14.73 -14.59
C ALA A 248 -14.87 15.96 -15.49
N SER A 249 -13.82 16.75 -15.24
CA SER A 249 -13.56 18.02 -15.93
C SER A 249 -12.39 18.01 -16.92
N ASP A 250 -11.43 17.08 -16.80
CA ASP A 250 -10.23 17.04 -17.65
C ASP A 250 -10.03 15.67 -18.33
N TYR A 251 -10.39 15.64 -19.61
CA TYR A 251 -10.43 14.47 -20.47
C TYR A 251 -9.05 14.07 -21.02
N THR A 252 -8.01 14.86 -20.76
CA THR A 252 -6.67 14.63 -21.33
C THR A 252 -5.74 13.90 -20.35
N GLN A 253 -6.06 13.91 -19.06
CA GLN A 253 -5.18 13.32 -18.06
C GLN A 253 -5.26 11.79 -18.04
N PRO A 254 -4.13 11.09 -17.94
CA PRO A 254 -4.09 9.64 -17.83
C PRO A 254 -4.58 9.17 -16.44
N THR A 255 -5.24 8.02 -16.39
CA THR A 255 -5.87 7.51 -15.16
C THR A 255 -4.98 6.57 -14.35
N HIS A 256 -3.69 6.45 -14.69
CA HIS A 256 -2.73 5.53 -14.07
C HIS A 256 -2.66 5.65 -12.55
N VAL A 257 -2.80 6.87 -12.02
CA VAL A 257 -2.80 7.11 -10.57
C VAL A 257 -3.92 6.34 -9.88
N TYR A 258 -5.11 6.26 -10.46
CA TYR A 258 -6.25 5.53 -9.90
C TYR A 258 -6.07 4.02 -10.06
N GLN A 259 -5.56 3.58 -11.22
CA GLN A 259 -5.29 2.17 -11.51
C GLN A 259 -4.35 1.58 -10.46
N TYR A 260 -3.24 2.28 -10.23
CA TYR A 260 -2.19 1.83 -9.34
C TYR A 260 -2.53 2.08 -7.86
N ALA A 261 -3.20 3.19 -7.53
CA ALA A 261 -3.67 3.44 -6.16
C ALA A 261 -4.69 2.39 -5.70
N PHE A 262 -5.63 1.98 -6.56
CA PHE A 262 -6.56 0.90 -6.24
C PHE A 262 -5.80 -0.41 -5.95
N PHE A 263 -4.83 -0.75 -6.80
CA PHE A 263 -3.97 -1.92 -6.61
C PHE A 263 -3.20 -1.85 -5.27
N CYS A 264 -2.50 -0.74 -4.98
CA CYS A 264 -1.78 -0.56 -3.72
C CYS A 264 -2.71 -0.66 -2.50
N ALA A 265 -3.89 -0.06 -2.57
CA ALA A 265 -4.85 -0.13 -1.48
C ALA A 265 -5.35 -1.57 -1.27
N THR A 266 -5.54 -2.34 -2.35
CA THR A 266 -5.96 -3.75 -2.29
C THR A 266 -4.93 -4.59 -1.55
N ILE A 267 -3.65 -4.46 -1.91
CA ILE A 267 -2.56 -5.19 -1.23
C ILE A 267 -2.35 -4.72 0.21
N TYR A 268 -2.60 -3.44 0.54
CA TYR A 268 -2.55 -2.94 1.91
C TYR A 268 -3.69 -3.51 2.77
N CYS A 269 -4.92 -3.58 2.24
CA CYS A 269 -6.03 -4.22 2.93
C CYS A 269 -5.75 -5.70 3.20
N GLN A 270 -5.15 -6.40 2.23
CA GLN A 270 -4.71 -7.78 2.43
C GLN A 270 -3.65 -7.88 3.53
N ALA A 271 -2.60 -7.07 3.46
CA ALA A 271 -1.54 -7.03 4.47
C ALA A 271 -2.11 -6.78 5.87
N LEU A 272 -3.02 -5.80 6.01
CA LEU A 272 -3.66 -5.47 7.27
C LEU A 272 -4.45 -6.66 7.84
N VAL A 273 -5.26 -7.32 7.02
CA VAL A 273 -6.10 -8.44 7.46
C VAL A 273 -5.24 -9.66 7.84
N PHE A 274 -4.22 -10.00 7.05
CA PHE A 274 -3.25 -11.05 7.39
C PHE A 274 -2.42 -10.69 8.63
N PHE A 275 -2.12 -9.41 8.83
CA PHE A 275 -1.36 -8.98 10.00
C PHE A 275 -2.18 -9.14 11.29
N LEU A 276 -3.44 -8.71 11.26
CA LEU A 276 -4.34 -8.70 12.42
C LEU A 276 -4.96 -10.06 12.73
N PHE A 277 -5.27 -10.85 11.70
CA PHE A 277 -6.07 -12.08 11.84
C PHE A 277 -5.36 -13.34 11.33
N GLY A 278 -4.18 -13.21 10.73
CA GLY A 278 -3.39 -14.35 10.27
C GLY A 278 -2.66 -15.02 11.42
N GLY A 279 -2.85 -16.33 11.58
CA GLY A 279 -2.12 -17.15 12.55
C GLY A 279 -0.83 -17.74 11.97
N PRO A 280 0.15 -18.12 12.81
CA PRO A 280 1.33 -18.85 12.37
C PRO A 280 0.95 -20.26 11.93
N TYR A 281 1.58 -20.75 10.86
CA TYR A 281 1.30 -22.07 10.28
C TYR A 281 1.47 -23.24 11.28
N HIS A 282 2.35 -23.10 12.29
CA HIS A 282 2.69 -24.15 13.26
C HIS A 282 1.71 -24.34 14.43
N ALA A 283 0.59 -23.61 14.50
CA ALA A 283 -0.34 -23.70 15.63
C ALA A 283 -1.43 -24.78 15.48
N VAL A 284 -1.50 -25.50 14.34
CA VAL A 284 -2.61 -26.43 14.03
C VAL A 284 -2.30 -27.88 14.39
N GLU A 285 -1.03 -28.26 14.62
CA GLU A 285 -0.66 -29.64 14.95
C GLU A 285 -0.88 -30.05 16.41
N HIS A 286 -1.25 -29.14 17.31
CA HIS A 286 -1.39 -29.45 18.75
C HIS A 286 -2.84 -29.70 19.24
N HIS A 287 -3.83 -29.77 18.35
CA HIS A 287 -5.23 -30.02 18.74
C HIS A 287 -5.87 -31.27 18.09
N VAL A 288 -5.07 -32.17 17.53
CA VAL A 288 -5.51 -33.51 17.16
C VAL A 288 -4.59 -34.52 17.85
N GLY A 289 -4.87 -34.77 19.12
CA GLY A 289 -4.29 -35.83 19.94
C GLY A 289 -5.37 -36.43 20.82
#